data_AF-A0A0D8BWC5-F1
#
_entry.id   AF-A0A0D8BWC5-F1
#
_cell.length_a   1.000
_cell.length_b   1.000
_cell.length_c   1.000
_cell.angle_alpha   90.00
_cell.angle_beta   90.00
_cell.angle_gamma   90.00
#
_symmetry.space_group_name_H-M   'P 1'
#
loop_
_entity.id
_entity.type
_entity.pdbx_description
1 polymer ?
#
loop_
_entity_poly.entity_id
_entity_poly.type
_entity_poly.pdbx_seq_one_letter_code
_entity_poly.pdbx_strand_id
1 'polypeptide(L)'
;MLLKETYGINEEKCCFDFLYHDRLYFEYDDYYEVRFTDLRYRSKGYYPFVAVVQLDRNLNIVSSYTGWIFSEGKLRKKLELAPNS
;
A
#
# COMPACT_ATOMS: atom_id res chain seq x y z
N MET A 1 -4.95 -4.34 14.38
CA MET A 1 -5.21 -3.41 15.51
C MET A 1 -4.37 -2.14 15.40
N LEU A 2 -3.09 -2.21 15.01
CA LEU A 2 -2.21 -1.03 14.84
C LEU A 2 -2.56 -0.08 13.68
N LEU A 3 -3.39 -0.48 12.70
CA LEU A 3 -3.77 0.41 11.59
C LEU A 3 -5.01 1.27 11.88
N LYS A 4 -5.84 0.93 12.87
CA LYS A 4 -7.02 1.73 13.24
C LYS A 4 -6.62 3.03 13.94
N GLU A 5 -5.68 2.97 14.87
CA GLU A 5 -5.28 4.13 15.70
C GLU A 5 -4.29 5.07 14.99
N THR A 6 -3.50 4.59 14.02
CA THR A 6 -2.47 5.42 13.37
C THR A 6 -2.94 6.08 12.06
N TYR A 7 -3.94 5.54 11.35
CA TYR A 7 -4.25 5.96 9.98
C TYR A 7 -5.73 6.29 9.68
N GLY A 8 -6.64 6.25 10.66
CA GLY A 8 -8.03 6.73 10.47
C GLY A 8 -8.84 6.01 9.38
N ILE A 9 -8.52 4.74 9.10
CA ILE A 9 -9.18 3.96 8.04
C ILE A 9 -10.52 3.42 8.57
N ASN A 10 -11.63 3.91 7.99
CA ASN A 10 -13.00 3.53 8.35
C ASN A 10 -13.24 2.01 8.30
N GLU A 11 -14.05 1.53 9.24
CA GLU A 11 -14.16 0.12 9.65
C GLU A 11 -14.53 -0.88 8.54
N GLU A 12 -15.14 -0.44 7.44
CA GLU A 12 -15.52 -1.33 6.34
C GLU A 12 -14.33 -1.87 5.52
N LYS A 13 -13.12 -1.34 5.74
CA LYS A 13 -11.88 -1.83 5.12
C LYS A 13 -10.89 -2.36 6.14
N CYS A 14 -11.31 -2.75 7.35
CA CYS A 14 -10.38 -3.24 8.38
C CYS A 14 -10.21 -4.77 8.40
N CYS A 15 -10.40 -5.44 7.27
CA CYS A 15 -10.04 -6.86 7.07
C CYS A 15 -8.71 -7.01 6.33
N PHE A 16 -7.70 -6.18 6.61
CA PHE A 16 -6.37 -6.27 5.97
C PHE A 16 -5.25 -6.74 6.91
N ASP A 17 -5.49 -6.87 8.22
CA ASP A 17 -4.39 -7.09 9.17
C ASP A 17 -3.91 -8.54 9.32
N PHE A 18 -4.66 -9.56 8.88
CA PHE A 18 -4.31 -10.97 9.16
C PHE A 18 -3.59 -11.72 8.04
N LEU A 19 -3.28 -11.06 6.92
CA LEU A 19 -2.89 -11.74 5.67
C LEU A 19 -1.56 -11.25 5.08
N TYR A 20 -1.04 -10.17 5.63
CA TYR A 20 0.17 -9.49 5.15
C TYR A 20 1.27 -9.67 6.19
N HIS A 21 2.21 -10.55 5.89
CA HIS A 21 3.33 -10.86 6.78
C HIS A 21 4.49 -9.86 6.60
N ASP A 22 4.63 -9.29 5.40
CA ASP A 22 5.71 -8.38 5.07
C ASP A 22 5.19 -6.96 4.83
N ARG A 23 5.83 -6.00 5.51
CA ARG A 23 5.58 -4.57 5.39
C ARG A 23 6.89 -3.90 5.00
N LEU A 24 6.90 -3.28 3.83
CA LEU A 24 8.03 -2.48 3.36
C LEU A 24 7.69 -1.00 3.47
N TYR A 25 8.64 -0.23 4.00
CA TYR A 25 8.54 1.21 4.15
C TYR A 25 9.58 1.88 3.25
N PHE A 26 9.12 2.85 2.45
CA PHE A 26 9.97 3.67 1.60
C PHE A 26 9.75 5.12 1.94
N GLU A 27 10.85 5.84 2.13
CA GLU A 27 10.84 7.29 2.30
C GLU A 27 11.34 7.93 1.00
N TYR A 28 10.54 8.87 0.49
CA TYR A 28 10.89 9.73 -0.62
C TYR A 28 10.93 11.19 -0.14
N ASP A 29 11.49 12.09 -0.95
CA ASP A 29 11.64 13.50 -0.56
C ASP A 29 10.30 14.18 -0.27
N ASP A 30 9.23 13.78 -0.97
CA ASP A 30 7.92 14.44 -0.88
C ASP A 30 6.84 13.60 -0.16
N TYR A 31 7.05 12.29 0.00
CA TYR A 31 6.04 11.38 0.52
C TYR A 31 6.64 10.11 1.15
N TYR A 32 5.84 9.42 1.95
CA TYR A 32 6.12 8.08 2.44
C TYR A 32 5.28 7.06 1.69
N GLU A 33 5.84 5.88 1.43
CA GLU A 33 5.12 4.78 0.83
C GLU A 33 5.21 3.53 1.71
N VAL A 34 4.05 2.98 2.06
CA VAL A 34 3.95 1.74 2.82
C VAL A 34 3.36 0.68 1.90
N ARG A 35 4.09 -0.43 1.72
CA ARG A 35 3.65 -1.59 0.96
C ARG A 35 3.38 -2.77 1.88
N PHE A 36 2.28 -3.46 1.61
CA PHE A 36 1.88 -4.69 2.25
C PHE A 36 1.82 -5.78 1.18
N THR A 37 2.51 -6.88 1.41
CA THR A 37 2.48 -8.05 0.51
C THR A 37 1.69 -9.20 1.12
N ASP A 38 0.66 -9.69 0.42
CA ASP A 38 -0.15 -10.81 0.89
C ASP A 38 0.54 -12.13 0.54
N LEU A 39 0.93 -12.87 1.57
CA LEU A 39 1.72 -14.09 1.37
C LEU A 39 0.89 -15.31 0.95
N ARG A 40 -0.45 -15.22 0.95
CA ARG A 40 -1.28 -16.35 0.51
C ARG A 40 -1.15 -16.59 -0.99
N TYR A 41 -0.92 -15.53 -1.76
CA TYR A 41 -0.97 -15.57 -3.21
C TYR A 41 0.39 -15.84 -3.88
N ARG A 42 1.19 -16.76 -3.35
CA ARG A 42 2.49 -17.10 -3.97
C ARG A 42 2.27 -17.68 -5.37
N SER A 43 2.84 -17.05 -6.39
CA SER A 43 2.80 -17.55 -7.77
C SER A 43 4.12 -17.30 -8.47
N LYS A 44 4.64 -18.30 -9.21
CA LYS A 44 5.89 -18.21 -9.99
C LYS A 44 7.08 -17.61 -9.21
N GLY A 45 7.14 -17.84 -7.89
CA GLY A 45 8.23 -17.37 -7.02
C GLY A 45 8.08 -15.95 -6.47
N TYR A 46 6.98 -15.24 -6.72
CA TYR A 46 6.71 -13.91 -6.16
C TYR A 46 5.27 -13.80 -5.62
N TYR A 47 5.00 -12.71 -4.89
CA TYR A 47 3.71 -12.41 -4.29
C TYR A 47 3.08 -11.19 -4.98
N PRO A 48 2.24 -11.40 -6.00
CA PRO A 48 1.69 -10.33 -6.83
C PRO A 48 0.61 -9.49 -6.13
N PHE A 49 -0.02 -10.00 -5.08
CA PHE A 49 -1.12 -9.29 -4.44
C PHE A 49 -0.57 -8.36 -3.37
N VAL A 50 -0.69 -7.06 -3.61
CA VAL A 50 -0.14 -6.02 -2.75
C VAL A 50 -1.17 -4.96 -2.42
N ALA A 51 -1.04 -4.37 -1.24
CA ALA A 51 -1.67 -3.10 -0.90
C ALA A 51 -0.57 -2.05 -0.71
N VAL A 52 -0.73 -0.88 -1.32
CA VAL A 52 0.22 0.23 -1.24
C VAL A 52 -0.54 1.47 -0.81
N VAL A 53 0.02 2.21 0.13
CA VAL A 53 -0.49 3.52 0.54
C VAL A 53 0.65 4.53 0.47
N GLN A 54 0.36 5.67 -0.14
CA GLN A 54 1.24 6.83 -0.15
C GLN A 54 0.68 7.87 0.81
N LEU A 55 1.58 8.45 1.59
CA LEU A 55 1.29 9.44 2.62
C LEU A 55 2.12 10.70 2.33
N ASP A 56 1.54 11.88 2.45
CA ASP A 56 2.34 13.12 2.44
C ASP A 56 3.23 13.22 3.70
N ARG A 57 4.04 14.29 3.77
CA ARG A 57 4.90 14.56 4.95
C ARG A 57 4.12 14.78 6.26
N ASN A 58 2.83 15.10 6.17
CA ASN A 58 1.92 15.27 7.32
C ASN A 58 1.18 13.96 7.67
N LEU A 59 1.56 12.84 7.05
CA LEU A 59 0.94 11.53 7.21
C LEU A 59 -0.52 11.46 6.70
N ASN A 60 -0.95 12.38 5.84
CA ASN A 60 -2.24 12.29 5.16
C ASN A 60 -2.15 11.32 3.99
N ILE A 61 -3.18 10.49 3.80
CA ILE A 61 -3.25 9.56 2.68
C ILE A 61 -3.47 10.33 1.38
N VAL A 62 -2.49 10.32 0.49
CA VAL A 62 -2.58 10.95 -0.84
C VAL A 62 -3.05 9.97 -1.91
N SER A 63 -2.66 8.70 -1.82
CA SER A 63 -3.02 7.66 -2.78
C SER A 63 -2.99 6.30 -2.13
N SER A 64 -3.84 5.39 -2.60
CA SER A 64 -3.75 3.99 -2.20
C SER A 64 -4.16 3.06 -3.34
N TYR A 65 -3.52 1.90 -3.39
CA TYR A 65 -3.82 0.85 -4.35
C TYR A 65 -3.91 -0.49 -3.63
N THR A 66 -4.85 -1.35 -4.01
CA THR A 66 -4.85 -2.74 -3.59
C THR A 66 -5.21 -3.64 -4.76
N GLY A 67 -4.40 -4.66 -5.00
CA GLY A 67 -4.68 -5.63 -6.04
C GLY A 67 -3.42 -6.31 -6.57
N TRP A 68 -3.60 -6.99 -7.71
CA TRP A 68 -2.54 -7.73 -8.37
C TRP A 68 -1.58 -6.78 -9.10
N ILE A 69 -0.29 -6.94 -8.85
CA ILE A 69 0.81 -6.23 -9.51
C ILE A 69 1.79 -7.24 -10.04
N PHE A 70 2.07 -7.11 -11.32
CA PHE A 70 3.00 -7.96 -12.05
C PHE A 70 4.25 -7.19 -12.47
N SER A 71 4.27 -5.86 -12.32
CA SER A 71 5.44 -5.01 -12.57
C SER A 71 5.36 -3.66 -11.83
N GLU A 72 6.51 -3.14 -11.42
CA GLU A 72 6.62 -1.85 -10.71
C GLU A 72 6.11 -0.67 -11.55
N GLY A 73 6.39 -0.65 -12.85
CA GLY A 73 5.90 0.41 -13.74
C GLY A 73 4.36 0.47 -13.85
N LYS A 74 3.66 -0.67 -13.71
CA LYS A 74 2.19 -0.69 -13.64
C LYS A 74 1.68 -0.19 -12.30
N LEU A 75 2.40 -0.46 -11.21
CA LEU A 75 2.07 0.10 -9.89
C LEU A 75 2.18 1.63 -9.92
N ARG A 76 3.31 2.16 -10.40
CA ARG A 76 3.56 3.61 -10.46
C ARG A 76 2.47 4.34 -11.24
N LYS A 77 2.10 3.85 -12.43
CA LYS A 77 0.99 4.43 -13.20
C LYS A 77 -0.36 4.44 -12.48
N LYS A 78 -0.62 3.49 -11.59
CA LYS A 78 -1.87 3.46 -10.80
C LYS A 78 -1.82 4.42 -9.60
N LEU A 79 -0.62 4.67 -9.07
CA LEU A 79 -0.40 5.61 -7.97
C LEU A 79 -0.33 7.06 -8.47
N GLU A 80 0.28 7.31 -9.64
CA GLU A 80 0.40 8.61 -10.33
C GLU A 80 -0.94 9.24 -10.72
N LEU A 81 -2.05 8.49 -10.66
CA LEU A 81 -3.40 9.02 -10.89
C LEU A 81 -3.93 9.86 -9.72
N ALA A 82 -3.26 9.85 -8.56
CA ALA A 82 -3.47 10.85 -7.52
C ALA A 82 -2.65 12.10 -7.91
N PRO A 83 -3.30 13.23 -8.21
CA PRO A 83 -2.70 14.30 -8.98
C PRO A 83 -1.52 14.92 -8.24
N ASN A 84 -0.43 15.09 -8.97
CA ASN A 84 0.49 16.19 -8.72
C ASN A 84 -0.34 17.48 -8.78
N SER A 85 -0.25 18.25 -7.70
CA SER A 85 -0.67 19.65 -7.51
C SER A 85 -0.91 20.46 -8.78
#